data_AF-F7SUW9-F1
#
_entry.id   AF-F7SUW9-F1
#
_cell.length_a   1.000
_cell.length_b   1.000
_cell.length_c   1.000
_cell.angle_alpha   90.00
_cell.angle_beta   90.00
_cell.angle_gamma   90.00
#
_symmetry.space_group_name_H-M   'P 1'
#
loop_
_entity.id
_entity.type
_entity.pdbx_description
1 polymer ?
#
loop_
_entity_poly.entity_id
_entity_poly.type
_entity_poly.pdbx_seq_one_letter_code
_entity_poly.pdbx_strand_id
1 'polypeptide(L)'
;MFRDLGWSFYSVLALICGVATAWLHWWVVMHLGLWPYIIFELIPGLPGVAFGGYAIHQNQSKIAWAGVLLSLSPLLTWLAI
;
A
#
# COMPACT_ATOMS: atom_id res chain seq x y z
N MET A 1 -7.54 27.81 -2.98
CA MET A 1 -6.21 27.22 -3.27
C MET A 1 -6.18 25.80 -2.72
N PHE A 2 -6.78 24.85 -3.44
CA PHE A 2 -6.61 23.42 -3.14
C PHE A 2 -5.13 23.13 -3.38
N ARG A 3 -4.30 23.15 -2.32
CA ARG A 3 -2.86 22.85 -2.37
C ARG A 3 -2.69 21.61 -3.22
N ASP A 4 -1.93 21.70 -4.31
CA ASP A 4 -1.56 20.55 -5.14
C ASP A 4 -1.10 19.41 -4.22
N LEU A 5 -1.99 18.42 -4.01
CA LEU A 5 -1.67 17.25 -3.21
C LEU A 5 -0.78 16.26 -4.01
N GLY A 6 -0.43 16.61 -5.24
CA GLY A 6 0.32 15.78 -6.18
C GLY A 6 -0.52 14.60 -6.68
N TRP A 7 -1.81 14.84 -6.95
CA TRP A 7 -2.67 13.83 -7.58
C TRP A 7 -2.13 13.50 -8.97
N SER A 8 -1.72 12.26 -9.15
CA SER A 8 -1.25 11.70 -10.42
C SER A 8 -1.81 10.30 -10.60
N PHE A 9 -1.83 9.81 -11.84
CA PHE A 9 -2.30 8.45 -12.12
C PHE A 9 -1.60 7.41 -11.23
N TYR A 10 -0.28 7.56 -11.05
CA TYR A 10 0.53 6.69 -10.19
C TYR A 10 0.17 6.79 -8.70
N SER A 11 -0.17 7.97 -8.18
CA SER A 11 -0.59 8.09 -6.78
C SER A 11 -1.95 7.45 -6.53
N VAL A 12 -2.84 7.44 -7.53
CA VAL A 12 -4.13 6.75 -7.45
C VAL A 12 -3.92 5.23 -7.49
N LEU A 13 -3.06 4.73 -8.39
CA LEU A 13 -2.69 3.31 -8.43
C LEU A 13 -2.06 2.85 -7.12
N ALA A 14 -1.13 3.64 -6.57
CA ALA A 14 -0.52 3.35 -5.27
C ALA A 14 -1.55 3.23 -4.15
N LEU A 15 -2.55 4.11 -4.14
CA LEU A 15 -3.67 4.08 -3.18
C LEU A 15 -4.52 2.83 -3.32
N ILE A 16 -4.94 2.49 -4.55
CA ILE A 16 -5.78 1.32 -4.80
C ILE A 16 -5.05 0.04 -4.37
N CYS A 17 -3.78 -0.08 -4.78
CA CYS A 17 -2.93 -1.20 -4.38
C CYS A 17 -2.74 -1.25 -2.86
N GLY A 18 -2.44 -0.12 -2.21
CA GLY A 18 -2.29 -0.05 -0.76
C GLY A 18 -3.54 -0.46 0.01
N VAL A 19 -4.71 0.05 -0.40
CA VAL A 19 -5.99 -0.33 0.21
C VAL A 19 -6.28 -1.82 0.00
N ALA A 20 -6.03 -2.36 -1.20
CA ALA A 20 -6.20 -3.77 -1.47
C ALA A 20 -5.28 -4.65 -0.60
N THR A 21 -4.02 -4.26 -0.44
CA THR A 21 -3.07 -4.94 0.47
C THR A 21 -3.56 -4.89 1.91
N ALA A 22 -3.93 -3.71 2.42
CA ALA A 22 -4.39 -3.56 3.80
C ALA A 22 -5.69 -4.33 4.08
N TRP A 23 -6.62 -4.35 3.11
CA TRP A 23 -7.85 -5.12 3.22
C TRP A 23 -7.58 -6.63 3.23
N LEU A 24 -6.73 -7.13 2.32
CA LEU A 24 -6.31 -8.53 2.33
C LEU A 24 -5.64 -8.90 3.65
N HIS A 25 -4.76 -8.03 4.16
CA HIS A 25 -4.07 -8.26 5.42
C HIS A 25 -5.03 -8.37 6.60
N TRP A 26 -5.97 -7.42 6.70
CA TRP A 26 -6.98 -7.46 7.74
C TRP A 26 -7.89 -8.69 7.64
N TRP A 27 -8.34 -9.03 6.42
CA TRP A 27 -9.28 -10.14 6.23
C TRP A 27 -8.61 -11.52 6.37
N VAL A 28 -7.50 -11.74 5.67
CA VAL A 28 -6.86 -13.07 5.57
C VAL A 28 -6.02 -13.37 6.81
N VAL A 29 -5.17 -12.44 7.24
CA VAL A 29 -4.24 -12.69 8.34
C VAL A 29 -4.89 -12.40 9.69
N MET A 30 -5.50 -11.22 9.87
CA MET A 30 -6.03 -10.83 11.18
C MET A 30 -7.39 -11.49 11.50
N HIS A 31 -8.32 -11.52 10.53
CA HIS A 31 -9.67 -12.03 10.77
C HIS A 31 -9.77 -13.55 10.60
N LEU A 32 -9.22 -14.11 9.52
CA LEU A 32 -9.27 -15.56 9.25
C LEU A 32 -8.10 -16.35 9.85
N GLY A 33 -7.04 -15.70 10.35
CA GLY A 33 -5.88 -16.36 10.94
C GLY A 33 -5.03 -17.17 9.94
N LEU A 34 -5.17 -16.89 8.64
CA LEU A 34 -4.55 -17.65 7.55
C LEU A 34 -3.11 -17.16 7.28
N TRP A 35 -2.25 -17.26 8.30
CA TRP A 35 -0.85 -16.83 8.26
C TRP A 35 -0.04 -17.25 7.03
N PRO A 36 -0.16 -18.48 6.48
CA PRO A 36 0.63 -18.88 5.30
C PRO A 36 0.30 -18.07 4.03
N TYR A 37 -0.90 -17.48 3.98
CA TYR A 37 -1.39 -16.76 2.81
C TYR A 37 -0.96 -15.30 2.77
N ILE A 38 -0.20 -14.86 3.77
CA ILE A 38 0.38 -13.51 3.83
C ILE A 38 1.27 -13.19 2.61
N ILE A 39 1.82 -14.21 1.93
CA ILE A 39 2.60 -14.04 0.70
C ILE A 39 1.77 -13.47 -0.47
N PHE A 40 0.45 -13.70 -0.49
CA PHE A 40 -0.44 -13.17 -1.53
C PHE A 40 -0.62 -11.65 -1.42
N GLU A 41 -0.33 -11.06 -0.27
CA GLU A 41 -0.37 -9.62 -0.05
C GLU A 41 0.73 -8.87 -0.82
N LEU A 42 1.79 -9.58 -1.23
CA LEU A 42 2.84 -9.05 -2.11
C LEU A 42 2.32 -8.68 -3.50
N ILE A 43 1.25 -9.35 -3.98
CA ILE A 43 0.69 -9.12 -5.32
C ILE A 43 0.19 -7.68 -5.46
N PRO A 44 -0.66 -7.15 -4.55
CA PRO A 44 -0.97 -5.71 -4.54
C PRO A 44 0.09 -4.88 -3.81
N GLY A 45 0.84 -5.44 -2.87
CA GLY A 45 1.81 -4.71 -2.04
C GLY A 45 2.99 -4.16 -2.84
N LEU A 46 3.65 -5.00 -3.65
CA LEU A 46 4.82 -4.59 -4.43
C LEU A 46 4.49 -3.50 -5.48
N PRO A 47 3.40 -3.63 -6.27
CA PRO A 47 2.98 -2.56 -7.18
C PRO A 47 2.61 -1.29 -6.43
N GLY A 48 1.94 -1.38 -5.27
CA GLY A 48 1.57 -0.21 -4.47
C GLY A 48 2.77 0.57 -3.98
N VAL A 49 3.82 -0.12 -3.51
CA VAL A 49 5.10 0.50 -3.14
C VAL A 49 5.82 1.07 -4.36
N ALA A 50 5.86 0.35 -5.49
CA ALA A 50 6.55 0.81 -6.70
C ALA A 50 5.90 2.07 -7.31
N PHE A 51 4.58 2.05 -7.52
CA PHE A 51 3.84 3.20 -8.03
C PHE A 51 3.85 4.36 -7.05
N GLY A 52 3.76 4.07 -5.75
CA GLY A 52 3.81 5.07 -4.71
C GLY A 52 5.18 5.76 -4.64
N GLY A 53 6.26 4.99 -4.63
CA GLY A 53 7.63 5.50 -4.67
C GLY A 53 7.90 6.35 -5.91
N TYR A 54 7.45 5.90 -7.09
CA TYR A 54 7.56 6.67 -8.31
C TYR A 54 6.79 8.01 -8.23
N ALA A 55 5.55 7.99 -7.73
CA ALA A 55 4.73 9.19 -7.57
C ALA A 55 5.27 10.17 -6.53
N ILE A 56 5.90 9.67 -5.45
CA ILE A 56 6.59 10.48 -4.45
C ILE A 56 7.81 11.15 -5.09
N HIS A 57 8.63 10.38 -5.82
CA HIS A 57 9.85 10.89 -6.43
C HIS A 57 9.56 11.97 -7.48
N GLN A 58 8.64 11.71 -8.41
CA GLN A 58 8.36 12.61 -9.54
C GLN A 58 7.47 13.79 -9.16
N ASN A 59 6.40 13.54 -8.39
CA ASN A 59 5.34 14.53 -8.18
C ASN A 59 5.27 15.05 -6.74
N GLN A 60 6.21 14.64 -5.86
CA GLN A 60 6.18 14.95 -4.43
C GLN A 60 4.81 14.67 -3.80
N SER A 61 4.13 13.62 -4.29
CA SER A 61 2.74 13.34 -3.98
C SER A 61 2.57 12.94 -2.53
N LYS A 62 1.82 13.72 -1.77
CA LYS A 62 1.51 13.43 -0.37
C LYS A 62 0.55 12.27 -0.21
N ILE A 63 -0.26 12.04 -1.24
CA ILE A 63 -1.26 10.98 -1.25
C ILE A 63 -0.61 9.63 -1.53
N ALA A 64 0.42 9.61 -2.38
CA ALA A 64 1.18 8.40 -2.64
C ALA A 64 1.81 7.84 -1.35
N TRP A 65 2.19 8.68 -0.38
CA TRP A 65 2.64 8.23 0.94
C TRP A 65 1.58 7.39 1.68
N ALA A 66 0.32 7.77 1.63
CA ALA A 66 -0.76 6.99 2.25
C ALA A 66 -0.89 5.62 1.57
N GLY A 67 -0.83 5.57 0.24
CA GLY A 67 -0.80 4.31 -0.51
C GLY A 67 0.36 3.41 -0.13
N VAL A 68 1.58 3.95 -0.07
CA VAL A 68 2.79 3.20 0.33
C VAL A 68 2.66 2.66 1.76
N LEU A 69 2.22 3.49 2.72
CA LEU A 69 2.06 3.06 4.11
C LEU A 69 1.04 1.91 4.23
N LEU A 70 -0.05 1.96 3.47
CA LEU A 70 -1.03 0.87 3.43
C LEU A 70 -0.47 -0.40 2.77
N SER A 71 0.32 -0.26 1.70
CA SER A 71 1.02 -1.40 1.08
C SER A 71 2.07 -2.03 2.01
N LEU A 72 2.64 -1.27 2.94
CA LEU A 72 3.58 -1.76 3.95
C LEU A 72 2.89 -2.28 5.22
N SER A 73 1.56 -2.19 5.33
CA SER A 73 0.82 -2.69 6.51
C SER A 73 1.15 -4.15 6.91
N PRO A 74 1.44 -5.08 5.98
CA PRO A 74 1.84 -6.43 6.36
C PRO A 74 3.15 -6.48 7.13
N LEU A 75 4.13 -5.64 6.75
CA LEU A 75 5.51 -5.72 7.25
C LEU A 75 5.60 -5.64 8.78
N LEU A 76 4.70 -4.88 9.41
CA LEU A 76 4.61 -4.82 10.87
C LEU A 76 4.34 -6.20 11.49
N THR A 77 3.47 -6.96 10.84
CA THR A 77 3.06 -8.29 11.24
C THR A 77 4.13 -9.33 10.91
N TRP A 78 4.84 -9.17 9.78
CA TRP A 78 6.00 -10.00 9.45
C TRP A 78 7.18 -9.81 10.41
N LEU A 79 7.42 -8.56 10.87
CA LEU A 79 8.51 -8.23 11.80
C LEU A 79 8.22 -8.60 13.26
N ALA A 80 6.94 -8.84 13.60
CA ALA A 80 6.51 -9.22 14.94
C ALA A 80 6.59 -10.73 15.22
N ILE A 81 6.86 -11.55 14.19
CA ILE A 81 7.13 -12.99 14.29
C ILE A 81 8.62 -13.22 14.43
#